data_AF-A0A1X7TXI5-F1
#
_entry.id   AF-A0A1X7TXI5-F1
#
_cell.length_a   1.000
_cell.length_b   1.000
_cell.length_c   1.000
_cell.angle_alpha   90.00
_cell.angle_beta   90.00
_cell.angle_gamma   90.00
#
_symmetry.space_group_name_H-M   'P 1'
#
loop_
_entity.id
_entity.type
_entity.pdbx_description
1 polymer ?
#
loop_
_entity_poly.entity_id
_entity_poly.type
_entity_poly.pdbx_seq_one_letter_code
_entity_poly.pdbx_strand_id
1 'polypeptide(L)'
;MTQTLVAEDATEDKGSDDDDDEDSKGKIKPNVGNGADLPHYKWTQTLQDVEIRVPTQLDIPIKSRDVVVDFQTKHLKISVKGKDSIINGELYNKIKLEDCFWTLENRKIICVHLEKTQLQLQLHHDSLSDLDSETRSMVEKMMYDQRQKEVCTSVIERSPHV
;
A
#
# COMPACT_ATOMS: atom_id res chain seq x y z
N MET A 1 -23.34 5.41 -55.89
CA MET A 1 -22.22 6.37 -55.95
C MET A 1 -21.87 6.74 -54.53
N THR A 2 -20.62 6.41 -54.12
CA THR A 2 -19.75 7.16 -53.19
C THR A 2 -20.24 7.42 -51.76
N GLN A 3 -19.48 7.26 -50.67
CA GLN A 3 -18.07 6.92 -50.43
C GLN A 3 -17.91 6.67 -48.91
N THR A 4 -17.06 5.72 -48.55
CA THR A 4 -16.50 5.44 -47.21
C THR A 4 -15.82 6.65 -46.58
N LEU A 5 -15.92 6.83 -45.25
CA LEU A 5 -14.78 7.19 -44.38
C LEU A 5 -14.99 6.62 -42.96
N VAL A 6 -13.92 5.97 -42.49
CA VAL A 6 -13.70 5.30 -41.20
C VAL A 6 -13.03 6.29 -40.25
N ALA A 7 -13.29 6.21 -38.95
CA ALA A 7 -12.38 6.70 -37.91
C ALA A 7 -12.49 5.79 -36.67
N GLU A 8 -11.57 4.85 -36.59
CA GLU A 8 -11.12 4.17 -35.38
C GLU A 8 -10.35 5.20 -34.52
N ASP A 9 -10.57 5.23 -33.21
CA ASP A 9 -9.65 5.90 -32.29
C ASP A 9 -8.93 4.85 -31.45
N ALA A 10 -7.63 4.84 -31.62
CA ALA A 10 -6.69 3.83 -31.18
C ALA A 10 -6.28 4.08 -29.73
N THR A 11 -6.32 3.02 -28.93
CA THR A 11 -5.59 2.95 -27.67
C THR A 11 -4.09 2.91 -27.97
N GLU A 12 -3.39 4.01 -27.76
CA GLU A 12 -1.92 4.02 -27.74
C GLU A 12 -1.41 3.49 -26.39
N ASP A 13 -1.10 2.20 -26.40
CA ASP A 13 -0.07 1.56 -25.60
C ASP A 13 1.31 2.10 -26.04
N LYS A 14 2.09 2.62 -25.10
CA LYS A 14 3.53 2.83 -25.25
C LYS A 14 4.23 2.32 -24.00
N GLY A 15 4.63 1.06 -24.05
CA GLY A 15 5.69 0.53 -23.19
C GLY A 15 7.07 1.02 -23.66
N SER A 16 7.96 1.23 -22.69
CA SER A 16 9.40 0.92 -22.73
C SER A 16 10.09 1.63 -21.58
N ASP A 17 10.46 0.88 -20.54
CA ASP A 17 11.82 0.93 -19.99
C ASP A 17 12.09 -0.44 -19.36
N ASP A 18 12.73 -1.26 -20.17
CA ASP A 18 13.21 -2.61 -19.87
C ASP A 18 14.71 -2.45 -19.56
N ASP A 19 15.01 -1.98 -18.35
CA ASP A 19 16.35 -2.07 -17.77
C ASP A 19 16.49 -3.48 -17.16
N ASP A 20 16.98 -4.40 -17.99
CA ASP A 20 17.34 -5.77 -17.64
C ASP A 20 18.58 -5.78 -16.72
N ASP A 21 18.39 -5.47 -15.43
CA ASP A 21 19.37 -5.71 -14.38
C ASP A 21 19.37 -7.20 -13.98
N GLU A 22 20.47 -7.90 -14.29
CA GLU A 22 20.73 -9.33 -13.98
C GLU A 22 20.63 -9.70 -12.48
N ASP A 23 20.46 -8.73 -11.57
CA ASP A 23 20.27 -8.87 -10.12
C ASP A 23 18.80 -8.98 -9.66
N SER A 24 17.83 -8.92 -10.58
CA SER A 24 16.39 -8.92 -10.28
C SER A 24 15.75 -10.31 -10.15
N LYS A 25 16.53 -11.38 -10.28
CA LYS A 25 16.05 -12.78 -10.30
C LYS A 25 15.54 -13.23 -8.92
N GLY A 26 14.30 -12.86 -8.59
CA GLY A 26 13.57 -13.26 -7.39
C GLY A 26 12.94 -12.13 -6.58
N LYS A 27 13.14 -10.86 -6.97
CA LYS A 27 12.50 -9.72 -6.29
C LYS A 27 11.12 -9.46 -6.90
N ILE A 28 10.08 -9.53 -6.08
CA ILE A 28 8.70 -9.25 -6.51
C ILE A 28 8.61 -7.76 -6.83
N LYS A 29 8.15 -7.42 -8.05
CA LYS A 29 7.92 -6.04 -8.46
C LYS A 29 6.89 -5.38 -7.51
N PRO A 30 7.19 -4.21 -6.93
CA PRO A 30 6.23 -3.51 -6.09
C PRO A 30 4.93 -3.18 -6.82
N ASN A 31 3.81 -3.23 -6.10
CA ASN A 31 2.53 -2.74 -6.62
C ASN A 31 2.44 -1.21 -6.54
N VAL A 32 1.40 -0.61 -7.13
CA VAL A 32 1.19 0.85 -7.15
C VAL A 32 1.11 1.50 -5.76
N GLY A 33 0.86 0.71 -4.72
CA GLY A 33 0.83 1.16 -3.33
C GLY A 33 2.12 0.87 -2.59
N ASN A 34 3.26 0.76 -3.27
CA ASN A 34 4.59 0.50 -2.68
C ASN A 34 4.68 -0.78 -1.83
N GLY A 35 3.76 -1.73 -2.05
CA GLY A 35 3.75 -3.02 -1.38
C GLY A 35 3.92 -4.15 -2.38
N ALA A 36 3.29 -5.29 -2.11
CA ALA A 36 3.38 -6.45 -2.99
C ALA A 36 2.04 -7.20 -3.08
N ASP A 37 1.85 -7.84 -4.24
CA ASP A 37 0.75 -8.76 -4.48
C ASP A 37 1.27 -10.19 -4.34
N LEU A 38 0.78 -10.91 -3.32
CA LEU A 38 1.14 -12.30 -3.05
C LEU A 38 -0.07 -13.21 -3.31
N PRO A 39 0.13 -14.54 -3.48
CA PRO A 39 -0.97 -15.44 -3.81
C PRO A 39 -2.13 -15.46 -2.80
N HIS A 40 -1.85 -15.22 -1.51
CA HIS A 40 -2.83 -15.35 -0.43
C HIS A 40 -3.25 -14.02 0.21
N TYR A 41 -2.53 -12.94 -0.07
CA TYR A 41 -2.84 -11.60 0.42
C TYR A 41 -2.10 -10.57 -0.41
N LYS A 42 -2.56 -9.33 -0.36
CA LYS A 42 -1.84 -8.19 -0.92
C LYS A 42 -1.67 -7.15 0.16
N TRP A 43 -0.67 -6.31 0.01
CA TRP A 43 -0.50 -5.20 0.92
C TRP A 43 0.01 -3.98 0.18
N THR A 44 -0.31 -2.83 0.74
CA THR A 44 0.12 -1.50 0.29
C THR A 44 0.64 -0.76 1.52
N GLN A 45 1.47 0.25 1.31
CA GLN A 45 2.00 1.06 2.40
C GLN A 45 2.17 2.51 2.00
N THR A 46 2.02 3.37 2.99
CA THR A 46 2.46 4.76 2.94
C THR A 46 3.71 4.91 3.81
N LEU A 47 4.17 6.15 4.05
CA LEU A 47 5.15 6.39 5.09
C LEU A 47 4.58 6.06 6.49
N GLN A 48 3.29 6.30 6.72
CA GLN A 48 2.63 6.24 8.03
C GLN A 48 2.12 4.85 8.37
N ASP A 49 1.61 4.12 7.39
CA ASP A 49 0.85 2.90 7.64
C ASP A 49 1.11 1.79 6.61
N VAL A 50 0.58 0.61 6.90
CA VAL A 50 0.48 -0.53 5.99
C VAL A 50 -0.95 -1.06 6.02
N GLU A 51 -1.55 -1.22 4.85
CA GLU A 51 -2.83 -1.92 4.68
C GLU A 51 -2.58 -3.32 4.10
N ILE A 52 -3.06 -4.36 4.77
CA ILE A 52 -2.98 -5.76 4.33
C ILE A 52 -4.40 -6.26 4.05
N ARG A 53 -4.61 -6.81 2.86
CA ARG A 53 -5.90 -7.35 2.42
C ARG A 53 -5.76 -8.85 2.18
N VAL A 54 -6.49 -9.64 2.98
CA VAL A 54 -6.44 -11.10 3.00
C VAL A 54 -7.79 -11.68 2.55
N PRO A 55 -7.93 -12.14 1.29
CA PRO A 55 -9.08 -12.91 0.86
C PRO A 55 -9.14 -14.25 1.61
N THR A 56 -10.29 -14.59 2.20
CA THR A 56 -10.43 -15.81 3.02
C THR A 56 -10.42 -17.11 2.21
N GLN A 57 -10.54 -16.99 0.87
CA GLN A 57 -10.65 -18.09 -0.10
C GLN A 57 -11.72 -19.12 0.31
N LEU A 58 -12.77 -18.65 0.99
CA LEU A 58 -13.91 -19.46 1.42
C LEU A 58 -15.12 -19.20 0.55
N ASP A 59 -15.81 -20.28 0.16
CA ASP A 59 -17.08 -20.21 -0.54
C ASP A 59 -18.20 -19.66 0.37
N ILE A 60 -18.10 -19.93 1.67
CA ILE A 60 -19.08 -19.52 2.68
C ILE A 60 -18.68 -18.16 3.27
N PRO A 61 -19.62 -17.19 3.38
CA PRO A 61 -19.38 -15.93 4.07
C PRO A 61 -19.02 -16.15 5.54
N ILE A 62 -17.94 -15.53 6.02
CA ILE A 62 -17.53 -15.62 7.43
C ILE A 62 -18.08 -14.47 8.27
N LYS A 63 -18.15 -14.67 9.59
CA LYS A 63 -18.50 -13.62 10.55
C LYS A 63 -17.25 -13.11 11.26
N SER A 64 -17.27 -11.85 11.70
CA SER A 64 -16.14 -11.25 12.40
C SER A 64 -15.72 -12.02 13.65
N ARG A 65 -16.66 -12.65 14.37
CA ARG A 65 -16.37 -13.48 15.56
C ARG A 65 -15.53 -14.72 15.28
N ASP A 66 -15.47 -15.13 14.01
CA ASP A 66 -14.72 -16.29 13.55
C ASP A 66 -13.31 -15.90 13.07
N VAL A 67 -13.02 -14.60 12.96
CA VAL A 67 -11.69 -14.07 12.64
C VAL A 67 -10.95 -13.77 13.92
N VAL A 68 -9.67 -14.12 13.96
CA VAL A 68 -8.74 -13.77 15.03
C VAL A 68 -7.56 -13.06 14.40
N VAL A 69 -7.42 -11.77 14.73
CA VAL A 69 -6.25 -10.95 14.41
C VAL A 69 -5.55 -10.61 15.72
N ASP A 70 -4.31 -11.02 15.85
CA ASP A 70 -3.46 -10.74 17.01
C ASP A 70 -2.32 -9.81 16.58
N PHE A 71 -2.31 -8.63 17.18
CA PHE A 71 -1.30 -7.60 16.97
C PHE A 71 -0.29 -7.66 18.12
N GLN A 72 0.97 -7.79 17.77
CA GLN A 72 2.07 -7.61 18.71
C GLN A 72 3.07 -6.62 18.13
N THR A 73 3.88 -6.00 18.98
CA THR A 73 4.73 -4.87 18.59
C THR A 73 5.56 -5.16 17.35
N LYS A 74 5.98 -6.41 17.13
CA LYS A 74 6.75 -6.82 15.94
C LYS A 74 6.25 -8.14 15.35
N HIS A 75 4.99 -8.51 15.57
CA HIS A 75 4.44 -9.78 15.07
C HIS A 75 2.98 -9.61 14.71
N LEU A 76 2.55 -10.26 13.63
CA LEU A 76 1.16 -10.27 13.20
C LEU A 76 0.71 -11.70 12.99
N LYS A 77 -0.45 -12.03 13.55
CA LYS A 77 -1.12 -13.30 13.29
C LYS A 77 -2.57 -13.05 12.84
N ILE A 78 -2.94 -13.65 11.72
CA ILE A 78 -4.28 -13.61 11.16
C ILE A 78 -4.74 -15.05 10.94
N SER A 79 -5.88 -15.41 11.53
CA SER A 79 -6.45 -16.74 11.41
C SER A 79 -7.97 -16.70 11.41
N VAL A 80 -8.58 -17.74 10.84
CA VAL A 80 -10.02 -17.99 10.92
C VAL A 80 -10.22 -19.24 11.78
N LYS A 81 -11.15 -19.20 12.74
CA LYS A 81 -11.41 -20.32 13.66
C LYS A 81 -11.69 -21.61 12.87
N GLY A 82 -11.02 -22.68 13.27
CA GLY A 82 -11.12 -23.98 12.60
C GLY A 82 -10.26 -24.12 11.33
N LYS A 83 -9.41 -23.13 11.02
CA LYS A 83 -8.43 -23.18 9.93
C LYS A 83 -7.02 -22.88 10.43
N ASP A 84 -6.04 -23.23 9.60
CA ASP A 84 -4.66 -22.80 9.79
C ASP A 84 -4.53 -21.28 9.71
N SER A 85 -3.47 -20.77 10.34
CA SER A 85 -3.18 -19.33 10.32
C SER A 85 -2.78 -18.90 8.91
N ILE A 86 -3.42 -17.85 8.41
CA ILE A 86 -3.16 -17.31 7.07
C ILE A 86 -1.86 -16.50 7.07
N ILE A 87 -1.66 -15.71 8.11
CA ILE A 87 -0.41 -15.01 8.39
C ILE A 87 -0.02 -15.33 9.84
N ASN A 88 1.24 -15.68 10.04
CA ASN A 88 1.83 -15.84 11.36
C ASN A 88 3.34 -15.58 11.24
N GLY A 89 3.75 -14.33 11.39
CA GLY A 89 5.12 -13.95 11.12
C GLY A 89 5.56 -12.68 11.82
N GLU A 90 6.88 -12.55 11.94
CA GLU A 90 7.53 -11.36 12.46
C GLU A 90 7.40 -10.23 11.44
N LEU A 91 7.00 -9.05 11.92
CA LEU A 91 6.94 -7.84 11.13
C LEU A 91 8.35 -7.30 10.91
N TYR A 92 8.56 -6.65 9.76
CA TYR A 92 9.85 -6.02 9.45
C TYR A 92 10.27 -5.02 10.55
N ASN A 93 9.31 -4.27 11.08
CA ASN A 93 9.53 -3.25 12.09
C ASN A 93 8.38 -3.17 13.09
N LYS A 94 8.56 -2.32 14.11
CA LYS A 94 7.61 -2.17 15.22
C LYS A 94 6.35 -1.40 14.81
N ILE A 95 5.18 -1.79 15.31
CA ILE A 95 3.91 -1.11 15.07
C ILE A 95 3.35 -0.45 16.34
N LYS A 96 2.54 0.60 16.16
CA LYS A 96 1.82 1.26 17.23
C LYS A 96 0.48 0.55 17.47
N LEU A 97 0.48 -0.38 18.42
CA LEU A 97 -0.64 -1.32 18.64
C LEU A 97 -2.00 -0.67 18.88
N GLU A 98 -2.01 0.47 19.56
CA GLU A 98 -3.24 1.22 19.88
C GLU A 98 -3.95 1.80 18.65
N ASP A 99 -3.22 2.00 17.56
CA ASP A 99 -3.73 2.56 16.30
C ASP A 99 -3.86 1.49 15.20
N CYS A 100 -3.55 0.23 15.53
CA CYS A 100 -3.75 -0.89 14.62
C CYS A 100 -5.17 -1.43 14.76
N PHE A 101 -5.82 -1.70 13.63
CA PHE A 101 -7.17 -2.22 13.61
C PHE A 101 -7.39 -3.15 12.43
N TRP A 102 -8.51 -3.85 12.42
CA TRP A 102 -8.90 -4.68 11.29
C TRP A 102 -10.41 -4.61 11.06
N THR A 103 -10.81 -4.86 9.82
CA THR A 103 -12.20 -4.92 9.40
C THR A 103 -12.44 -6.16 8.54
N LEU A 104 -13.72 -6.54 8.41
CA LEU A 104 -14.14 -7.63 7.53
C LEU A 104 -15.03 -7.07 6.44
N GLU A 105 -14.48 -6.95 5.23
CA GLU A 105 -15.20 -6.46 4.06
C GLU A 105 -15.93 -7.60 3.35
N ASN A 106 -17.20 -7.36 3.00
CA ASN A 106 -18.05 -8.26 2.22
C ASN A 106 -18.09 -9.71 2.74
N ARG A 107 -17.78 -9.92 4.04
CA ARG A 107 -17.66 -11.24 4.69
C ARG A 107 -16.64 -12.18 4.04
N LYS A 108 -15.70 -11.64 3.25
CA LYS A 108 -14.75 -12.42 2.45
C LYS A 108 -13.32 -11.89 2.47
N ILE A 109 -13.11 -10.62 2.82
CA ILE A 109 -11.78 -10.00 2.82
C ILE A 109 -11.52 -9.44 4.21
N ILE A 110 -10.46 -9.91 4.85
CA ILE A 110 -9.97 -9.35 6.11
C ILE A 110 -9.00 -8.22 5.73
N CYS A 111 -9.32 -7.00 6.14
CA CYS A 111 -8.48 -5.83 5.93
C CYS A 111 -7.83 -5.44 7.25
N VAL A 112 -6.50 -5.36 7.27
CA VAL A 112 -5.71 -5.06 8.47
C VAL A 112 -4.94 -3.78 8.24
N HIS A 113 -5.07 -2.84 9.17
CA HIS A 113 -4.35 -1.58 9.17
C HIS A 113 -3.29 -1.62 10.27
N LEU A 114 -2.03 -1.36 9.88
CA LEU A 114 -0.89 -1.30 10.78
C LEU A 114 -0.32 0.11 10.79
N GLU A 115 -0.32 0.75 11.97
CA GLU A 115 0.30 2.05 12.15
C GLU A 115 1.80 1.88 12.44
N LYS A 116 2.66 2.57 11.68
CA LYS A 116 4.10 2.55 11.89
C LYS A 116 4.47 3.44 13.08
N THR A 117 5.54 3.08 13.77
CA THR A 117 6.10 3.92 14.82
C THR A 117 6.84 5.13 14.23
N GLN A 118 6.83 6.28 14.91
CA GLN A 118 7.47 7.51 14.41
C GLN A 118 8.96 7.36 14.05
N LEU A 119 9.68 6.46 14.71
CA LEU A 119 11.09 6.17 14.38
C LEU A 119 11.26 5.59 12.97
N GLN A 120 10.27 4.86 12.44
CA GLN A 120 10.34 4.32 11.08
C GLN A 120 10.15 5.39 10.01
N LEU A 121 9.34 6.42 10.29
CA LEU A 121 9.16 7.55 9.39
C LEU A 121 10.50 8.29 9.17
N GLN A 122 11.27 8.46 10.25
CA GLN A 122 12.56 9.14 10.23
C GLN A 122 13.58 8.40 9.34
N LEU A 123 13.66 7.07 9.47
CA LEU A 123 14.62 6.24 8.74
C LEU A 123 14.44 6.29 7.22
N HIS A 124 13.22 6.49 6.72
CA HIS A 124 12.98 6.68 5.28
C HIS A 124 13.36 8.08 4.78
N HIS A 125 13.37 9.10 5.65
CA HIS A 125 13.78 10.45 5.29
C HIS A 125 15.30 10.63 5.20
N ASP A 126 16.07 9.88 5.99
CA ASP A 126 17.54 10.01 6.04
C ASP A 126 18.27 9.34 4.86
N SER A 127 17.57 8.54 4.04
CA SER A 127 18.12 7.90 2.84
C SER A 127 18.40 8.86 1.67
N LEU A 128 18.08 10.15 1.79
CA LEU A 128 18.34 11.16 0.75
C LEU A 128 19.71 11.83 0.89
N SER A 129 20.46 11.53 1.95
CA SER A 129 21.78 12.13 2.20
C SER A 129 22.89 11.57 1.29
N ASP A 130 22.65 10.44 0.63
CA ASP A 130 23.61 9.72 -0.24
C ASP A 130 23.31 9.89 -1.75
N LEU A 131 22.34 10.74 -2.10
CA LEU A 131 22.03 11.08 -3.49
C LEU A 131 22.82 12.31 -3.93
N ASP A 132 23.36 12.26 -5.15
CA ASP A 132 24.09 13.37 -5.76
C ASP A 132 23.23 14.64 -5.83
N SER A 133 23.87 15.81 -5.83
CA SER A 133 23.22 17.11 -5.59
C SER A 133 22.08 17.43 -6.58
N GLU A 134 22.14 16.86 -7.78
CA GLU A 134 21.16 17.05 -8.85
C GLU A 134 19.84 16.30 -8.57
N THR A 135 19.92 15.01 -8.20
CA THR A 135 18.74 14.17 -7.87
C THR A 135 18.04 14.67 -6.62
N ARG A 136 18.81 15.11 -5.63
CA ARG A 136 18.29 15.68 -4.38
C ARG A 136 17.43 16.92 -4.65
N SER A 137 17.86 17.81 -5.54
CA SER A 137 17.12 19.04 -5.84
C SER A 137 15.78 18.76 -6.54
N MET A 138 15.69 17.69 -7.33
CA MET A 138 14.43 17.26 -7.96
C MET A 138 13.48 16.61 -6.95
N VAL A 139 13.98 15.70 -6.10
CA VAL A 139 13.18 15.01 -5.08
C VAL A 139 12.70 16.00 -4.01
N GLU A 140 13.54 16.94 -3.59
CA GLU A 140 13.18 17.98 -2.62
C GLU A 140 12.06 18.89 -3.16
N LYS A 141 12.11 19.23 -4.46
CA LYS A 141 11.04 19.97 -5.14
C LYS A 141 9.74 19.17 -5.20
N MET A 142 9.79 17.89 -5.55
CA MET A 142 8.59 17.03 -5.55
C MET A 142 8.00 16.84 -4.16
N MET A 143 8.84 16.65 -3.13
CA MET A 143 8.39 16.54 -1.73
C MET A 143 7.79 17.85 -1.20
N TYR A 144 8.32 19.01 -1.61
CA TYR A 144 7.76 20.31 -1.28
C TYR A 144 6.39 20.52 -1.92
N ASP A 145 6.25 20.16 -3.20
CA ASP A 145 4.97 20.24 -3.93
C ASP A 145 3.92 19.28 -3.35
N GLN A 146 4.32 18.09 -2.90
CA GLN A 146 3.44 17.13 -2.20
C GLN A 146 2.93 17.71 -0.88
N ARG A 147 3.83 18.30 -0.07
CA ARG A 147 3.47 18.98 1.19
C ARG A 147 2.55 20.18 0.97
N GLN A 148 2.80 20.96 -0.08
CA GLN A 148 1.93 22.09 -0.43
C GLN A 148 0.53 21.63 -0.85
N LYS A 149 0.41 20.52 -1.58
CA LYS A 149 -0.89 19.95 -1.93
C LYS A 149 -1.67 19.53 -0.69
N GLU A 150 -1.05 18.88 0.28
CA GLU A 150 -1.70 18.48 1.54
C GLU A 150 -2.09 19.68 2.43
N VAL A 151 -1.26 20.73 2.44
CA VAL A 151 -1.55 21.98 3.16
C VAL A 151 -2.68 22.78 2.47
N CYS A 152 -2.74 22.82 1.13
CA CYS A 152 -3.83 23.50 0.42
C CYS A 152 -5.15 22.74 0.47
N THR A 153 -5.14 21.40 0.42
CA THR A 153 -6.35 20.59 0.53
C THR A 153 -6.98 20.68 1.92
N SER A 154 -6.18 20.79 2.99
CA SER A 154 -6.69 20.90 4.37
C SER A 154 -7.24 22.30 4.74
N VAL A 155 -6.93 23.35 3.96
CA VAL A 155 -7.47 24.71 4.18
C VAL A 155 -8.86 24.90 3.54
N ILE A 156 -9.22 24.10 2.52
CA ILE A 156 -10.50 24.25 1.81
C ILE A 156 -11.68 23.62 2.59
N GLU A 157 -11.44 22.72 3.56
CA GLU A 157 -12.49 22.10 4.39
C GLU A 157 -12.74 22.80 5.74
N ARG A 158 -12.34 24.07 5.90
CA ARG A 158 -12.69 24.88 7.08
C ARG A 158 -13.42 26.18 6.74
N SER A 159 -14.34 26.15 5.79
CA SER A 159 -15.40 27.16 5.73
C SER A 159 -16.51 26.81 6.74
N PRO A 160 -16.75 27.61 7.78
CA PRO A 160 -17.89 27.39 8.65
C PRO A 160 -19.16 27.73 7.87
N HIS A 161 -20.08 26.77 7.78
CA HIS A 161 -21.47 27.03 7.46
C HIS A 161 -22.06 27.92 8.56
N VAL A 162 -22.35 29.18 8.22
CA VAL A 162 -23.47 29.97 8.77
C VAL A 162 -24.10 30.74 7.62
#